data_AF-A0A0R2H125-F1
#
_entry.id   AF-A0A0R2H125-F1
#
_cell.length_a   1.000
_cell.length_b   1.000
_cell.length_c   1.000
_cell.angle_alpha   90.00
_cell.angle_beta   90.00
_cell.angle_gamma   90.00
#
_symmetry.space_group_name_H-M   'P 1'
#
loop_
_entity.id
_entity.type
_entity.pdbx_description
1 polymer ?
#
loop_
_entity_poly.entity_id
_entity_poly.type
_entity_poly.pdbx_seq_one_letter_code
_entity_poly.pdbx_strand_id
1 'polypeptide(L)'
;MPTEKELLATCSQVGNLLLNSGAETFRIENTIEHIGKAAQTPIVCYSTLTAIFISINESTDTLFIKPKMGGYDLKKVDAINQLSRDFTQQKINFNQFNQAVIDLDQTVTQTPFWLQVLGAGLVSMAPMLVFKATWTDLSLSFFVGLLAFIFSKKLQTTMISRIFLK
;
A
#
# COMPACT_ATOMS: atom_id res chain seq x y z
N MET A 1 26.18 5.54 9.70
CA MET A 1 25.67 5.12 8.37
C MET A 1 25.27 3.66 8.47
N PRO A 2 24.18 3.22 7.81
CA PRO A 2 23.76 1.83 7.84
C PRO A 2 24.78 0.92 7.16
N THR A 3 24.83 -0.34 7.57
CA THR A 3 25.49 -1.38 6.78
C THR A 3 24.68 -1.69 5.52
N GLU A 4 25.31 -2.17 4.45
CA GLU A 4 24.60 -2.56 3.22
C GLU A 4 23.48 -3.57 3.51
N LYS A 5 23.73 -4.50 4.42
CA LYS A 5 22.75 -5.52 4.85
C LYS A 5 21.53 -4.91 5.54
N GLU A 6 21.74 -3.94 6.43
CA GLU A 6 20.64 -3.22 7.09
C GLU A 6 19.85 -2.39 6.10
N LEU A 7 20.54 -1.66 5.21
CA LEU A 7 19.90 -0.87 4.18
C LEU A 7 19.05 -1.73 3.24
N LEU A 8 19.57 -2.88 2.81
CA LEU A 8 18.85 -3.83 1.96
C LEU A 8 17.62 -4.39 2.67
N ALA A 9 17.74 -4.74 3.95
CA ALA A 9 16.64 -5.23 4.77
C ALA A 9 15.53 -4.18 4.91
N THR A 10 15.88 -2.92 5.21
CA THR A 10 14.92 -1.82 5.29
C THR A 10 14.27 -1.53 3.94
N CYS A 11 15.04 -1.48 2.85
CA CYS A 11 14.48 -1.27 1.50
C CYS A 11 13.53 -2.41 1.09
N SER A 12 13.85 -3.64 1.49
CA SER A 12 12.98 -4.80 1.30
C SER A 12 11.65 -4.66 2.04
N GLN A 13 11.69 -4.23 3.30
CA GLN A 13 10.47 -3.95 4.07
C GLN A 13 9.65 -2.83 3.46
N VAL A 14 10.28 -1.72 3.07
CA VAL A 14 9.62 -0.59 2.39
C VAL A 14 8.95 -1.04 1.11
N GLY A 15 9.66 -1.78 0.25
CA GLY A 15 9.12 -2.28 -1.00
C GLY A 15 7.95 -3.21 -0.79
N ASN A 16 8.10 -4.19 0.10
CA ASN A 16 7.04 -5.13 0.45
C ASN A 16 5.80 -4.38 1.00
N LEU A 17 5.99 -3.41 1.90
CA LEU A 17 4.90 -2.66 2.48
C LEU A 17 4.18 -1.78 1.46
N LEU A 18 4.92 -1.10 0.57
CA LEU A 18 4.35 -0.30 -0.50
C LEU A 18 3.54 -1.16 -1.47
N LEU A 19 4.09 -2.29 -1.95
CA LEU A 19 3.38 -3.17 -2.89
C LEU A 19 2.13 -3.78 -2.23
N ASN A 20 2.27 -4.27 -1.00
CA ASN A 20 1.15 -4.87 -0.26
C ASN A 20 0.06 -3.84 0.10
N SER A 21 0.39 -2.55 0.12
CA SER A 21 -0.57 -1.46 0.35
C SER A 21 -1.19 -0.90 -0.93
N GLY A 22 -0.81 -1.43 -2.10
CA GLY A 22 -1.34 -1.04 -3.40
C GLY A 22 -0.66 0.18 -4.03
N ALA A 23 0.61 0.45 -3.70
CA ALA A 23 1.39 1.48 -4.39
C ALA A 23 1.68 1.07 -5.84
N GLU A 24 1.74 2.06 -6.74
CA GLU A 24 2.16 1.86 -8.13
C GLU A 24 3.64 1.41 -8.19
N THR A 25 3.96 0.51 -9.12
CA THR A 25 5.31 -0.09 -9.24
C THR A 25 6.43 0.96 -9.35
N PHE A 26 6.26 1.95 -10.23
CA PHE A 26 7.25 3.02 -10.38
C PHE A 26 7.42 3.87 -9.11
N ARG A 27 6.42 3.94 -8.22
CA ARG A 27 6.55 4.65 -6.93
C ARG A 27 7.43 3.88 -5.97
N ILE A 28 7.36 2.55 -6.00
CA ILE A 28 8.19 1.65 -5.20
C ILE A 28 9.66 1.83 -5.61
N GLU A 29 9.93 1.74 -6.92
CA GLU A 29 11.28 1.86 -7.49
C GLU A 29 11.92 3.20 -7.11
N ASN A 30 11.25 4.31 -7.43
CA ASN A 30 11.75 5.65 -7.11
C ASN A 30 12.01 5.84 -5.60
N THR A 31 11.14 5.29 -4.74
CA THR A 31 11.27 5.45 -3.29
C THR A 31 12.50 4.70 -2.76
N ILE A 32 12.71 3.45 -3.19
CA ILE A 32 13.87 2.65 -2.78
C ILE A 32 15.17 3.27 -3.29
N GLU A 33 15.20 3.73 -4.54
CA GLU A 33 16.38 4.38 -5.10
C GLU A 33 16.71 5.70 -4.39
N HIS A 34 15.71 6.50 -4.00
CA HIS A 34 15.92 7.70 -3.21
C HIS A 34 16.43 7.41 -1.80
N ILE A 35 15.97 6.33 -1.16
CA ILE A 35 16.48 5.88 0.14
C ILE A 35 17.95 5.47 0.01
N GLY A 36 18.31 4.70 -1.02
CA GLY A 36 19.70 4.33 -1.30
C GLY A 36 20.60 5.54 -1.50
N LYS A 37 20.18 6.50 -2.34
CA LYS A 37 20.89 7.76 -2.55
C LYS A 37 21.08 8.56 -1.26
N ALA A 38 20.04 8.66 -0.42
CA ALA A 38 20.12 9.34 0.88
C ALA A 38 21.06 8.64 1.88
N ALA A 39 21.17 7.31 1.78
CA ALA A 39 22.11 6.50 2.54
C ALA A 39 23.53 6.46 1.95
N GLN A 40 23.78 7.17 0.82
CA GLN A 40 25.05 7.17 0.09
C GLN A 40 25.46 5.78 -0.43
N THR A 41 24.49 4.92 -0.73
CA THR A 41 24.69 3.59 -1.28
C THR A 41 23.72 3.40 -2.44
N PRO A 42 24.18 3.50 -3.70
CA PRO A 42 23.33 3.30 -4.87
C PRO A 42 22.61 1.96 -4.84
N ILE A 43 21.30 2.01 -5.01
CA ILE A 43 20.41 0.85 -5.11
C ILE A 43 19.72 0.92 -6.46
N VAL A 44 19.57 -0.22 -7.11
CA VAL A 44 18.71 -0.40 -8.27
C VAL A 44 17.51 -1.26 -7.85
N CYS A 45 16.31 -0.77 -8.13
CA CYS A 45 15.08 -1.47 -7.80
C CYS A 45 14.25 -1.70 -9.06
N TYR A 46 13.74 -2.92 -9.22
CA TYR A 46 12.75 -3.24 -10.25
C TYR A 46 11.57 -3.97 -9.61
N SER A 47 10.36 -3.51 -9.90
CA SER A 47 9.14 -4.04 -9.30
C SER A 47 8.14 -4.46 -10.35
N THR A 48 7.44 -5.54 -10.05
CA THR A 48 6.26 -6.01 -10.77
C THR A 48 5.10 -6.10 -9.77
N LEU A 49 3.89 -6.42 -10.24
CA LEU A 49 2.74 -6.59 -9.36
C LEU A 49 2.90 -7.69 -8.30
N THR A 50 3.87 -8.60 -8.47
CA THR A 50 4.01 -9.80 -7.63
C THR A 50 5.42 -10.06 -7.13
N ALA A 51 6.39 -9.22 -7.51
CA ALA A 51 7.79 -9.40 -7.19
C ALA A 51 8.52 -8.06 -7.12
N ILE A 52 9.51 -7.98 -6.23
CA ILE A 52 10.43 -6.84 -6.12
C ILE A 52 11.85 -7.39 -6.15
N PHE A 53 12.69 -6.77 -6.96
CA PHE A 53 14.10 -7.09 -7.14
C PHE A 53 14.92 -5.86 -6.71
N ILE A 54 15.86 -6.05 -5.79
CA ILE A 54 16.71 -4.98 -5.26
C ILE A 54 18.18 -5.40 -5.36
N SER A 55 19.02 -4.57 -5.94
CA SER A 55 20.48 -4.77 -6.03
C SER A 55 21.21 -3.55 -5.48
N ILE A 56 22.36 -3.78 -4.81
CA ILE A 56 23.24 -2.74 -4.23
C ILE A 56 24.55 -2.66 -5.02
N ASN A 57 25.07 -1.44 -5.26
CA ASN A 57 26.43 -1.19 -5.75
C ASN A 57 26.86 -1.96 -7.03
N GLU A 58 25.97 -2.07 -8.03
CA GLU A 58 26.23 -2.85 -9.27
C GLU A 58 26.71 -4.29 -9.01
N SER A 59 26.49 -4.81 -7.79
CA SER A 59 26.88 -6.16 -7.42
C SER A 59 25.93 -7.18 -8.04
N THR A 60 26.45 -8.39 -8.25
CA THR A 60 25.65 -9.53 -8.73
C THR A 60 24.58 -9.99 -7.74
N ASP A 61 24.62 -9.49 -6.50
CA ASP A 61 23.72 -9.90 -5.44
C ASP A 61 22.39 -9.14 -5.56
N THR A 62 21.36 -9.86 -5.98
CA THR A 62 19.99 -9.34 -6.09
C THR A 62 19.11 -10.00 -5.04
N LEU A 63 18.47 -9.18 -4.20
CA LEU A 63 17.43 -9.62 -3.30
C LEU A 63 16.11 -9.75 -4.05
N PHE A 64 15.53 -10.94 -4.02
CA PHE A 64 14.18 -11.20 -4.50
C PHE A 64 13.20 -11.20 -3.32
N ILE A 65 12.13 -10.44 -3.48
CA ILE A 65 11.03 -10.37 -2.52
C ILE A 65 9.78 -10.85 -3.25
N LYS A 66 9.03 -11.74 -2.59
CA LYS A 66 7.70 -12.19 -3.03
C LYS A 66 6.64 -11.60 -2.08
N PRO A 67 6.06 -10.44 -2.41
CA PRO A 67 5.09 -9.80 -1.53
C PRO A 67 3.79 -10.59 -1.52
N LYS A 68 3.08 -10.53 -0.39
CA LYS A 68 1.74 -11.12 -0.29
C LYS A 68 0.75 -10.03 -0.66
N MET A 69 0.06 -10.19 -1.79
CA MET A 69 -1.01 -9.28 -2.22
C MET A 69 -1.91 -8.90 -1.03
N GLY A 70 -1.72 -7.66 -0.56
CA GLY A 70 -2.52 -7.05 0.50
C GLY A 70 -3.64 -6.22 -0.11
N GLY A 71 -4.53 -5.72 0.75
CA GLY A 71 -5.54 -4.76 0.33
C GLY A 71 -4.95 -3.38 0.04
N TYR A 72 -5.79 -2.45 -0.42
CA TYR A 72 -5.38 -1.06 -0.62
C TYR A 72 -5.37 -0.30 0.70
N ASP A 73 -4.19 0.12 1.16
CA ASP A 73 -4.01 1.02 2.32
C ASP A 73 -3.18 2.24 1.92
N LEU A 74 -3.87 3.21 1.31
CA LEU A 74 -3.23 4.44 0.84
C LEU A 74 -2.66 5.29 1.98
N LYS A 75 -3.09 5.09 3.24
CA LYS A 75 -2.49 5.79 4.38
C LYS A 75 -1.07 5.29 4.65
N LYS A 76 -0.84 3.98 4.54
CA LYS A 76 0.51 3.41 4.63
C LYS A 76 1.40 3.89 3.49
N VAL A 77 0.88 3.94 2.27
CA VAL A 77 1.60 4.48 1.11
C VAL A 77 2.04 5.93 1.36
N ASP A 78 1.12 6.79 1.83
CA ASP A 78 1.43 8.19 2.13
C ASP A 78 2.44 8.33 3.29
N ALA A 79 2.28 7.54 4.36
CA ALA A 79 3.20 7.54 5.49
C ALA A 79 4.63 7.13 5.09
N ILE A 80 4.80 6.08 4.28
CA ILE A 80 6.12 5.68 3.76
C ILE A 80 6.72 6.78 2.89
N ASN A 81 5.92 7.37 2.00
CA ASN A 81 6.39 8.46 1.15
C ASN A 81 6.87 9.64 1.99
N GLN A 82 6.16 9.97 3.07
CA GLN A 82 6.58 11.01 3.99
C GLN A 82 7.86 10.66 4.73
N LEU A 83 7.97 9.44 5.28
CA LEU A 83 9.18 8.94 5.94
C LEU A 83 10.38 8.94 4.99
N SER A 84 10.20 8.50 3.74
CA SER A 84 11.25 8.52 2.71
C SER A 84 11.71 9.95 2.44
N ARG A 85 10.78 10.91 2.28
CA ARG A 85 11.12 12.33 2.11
C ARG A 85 11.88 12.88 3.32
N ASP A 86 11.43 12.59 4.53
CA ASP A 86 12.07 13.09 5.75
C ASP A 86 13.48 12.49 5.93
N PHE A 87 13.68 11.22 5.55
CA PHE A 87 15.00 10.60 5.52
C PHE A 87 15.91 11.21 4.44
N THR A 88 15.41 11.38 3.20
CA THR A 88 16.18 12.00 2.11
C THR A 88 16.55 13.45 2.42
N GLN A 89 15.70 14.18 3.13
CA GLN A 89 15.96 15.55 3.58
C GLN A 89 16.82 15.63 4.86
N GLN A 90 17.34 14.50 5.36
CA GLN A 90 18.16 14.42 6.57
C GLN A 90 17.46 14.96 7.83
N LYS A 91 16.12 14.97 7.87
CA LYS A 91 15.33 15.35 9.06
C LYS A 91 15.32 14.26 10.11
N ILE A 92 15.44 12.99 9.68
CA ILE A 92 15.55 11.81 10.53
C ILE A 92 16.77 10.99 10.11
N ASN A 93 17.38 10.31 11.08
CA ASN A 93 18.48 9.39 10.79
C ASN A 93 17.96 8.01 10.37
N PHE A 94 18.86 7.15 9.87
CA PHE A 94 18.50 5.82 9.38
C PHE A 94 17.81 4.95 10.45
N ASN A 95 18.28 4.98 11.70
CA ASN A 95 17.68 4.16 12.77
C ASN A 95 16.24 4.59 13.07
N GLN A 96 15.98 5.91 13.08
CA GLN A 96 14.63 6.46 13.23
C GLN A 96 13.74 6.09 12.04
N PHE A 97 14.27 6.19 10.82
CA PHE A 97 13.55 5.78 9.61
C PHE A 97 13.19 4.29 9.64
N ASN A 98 14.17 3.43 9.93
CA ASN A 98 13.97 1.98 10.00
C ASN A 98 12.96 1.60 11.08
N GLN A 99 13.05 2.19 12.28
CA GLN A 99 12.09 1.93 13.34
C GLN A 99 10.67 2.39 12.95
N ALA A 100 10.53 3.57 12.33
CA ALA A 100 9.23 4.06 11.88
C ALA A 100 8.60 3.16 10.80
N VAL A 101 9.41 2.57 9.91
CA VAL A 101 8.95 1.58 8.92
C VAL A 101 8.44 0.30 9.61
N ILE A 102 9.19 -0.21 10.61
CA ILE A 102 8.79 -1.39 11.40
C ILE A 102 7.47 -1.13 12.14
N ASP A 103 7.36 0.03 12.79
CA ASP A 103 6.16 0.40 13.54
C ASP A 103 4.96 0.53 12.59
N LEU A 104 5.15 1.12 11.40
CA LEU A 104 4.10 1.27 10.40
C LEU A 104 3.60 -0.08 9.85
N ASP A 105 4.48 -1.07 9.68
CA ASP A 105 4.07 -2.41 9.23
C ASP A 105 3.08 -3.05 10.22
N GLN A 106 3.29 -2.83 11.52
CA GLN A 106 2.43 -3.34 12.60
C GLN A 106 1.09 -2.61 12.74
N THR A 107 0.94 -1.43 12.14
CA THR A 107 -0.33 -0.69 12.22
C THR A 107 -1.44 -1.33 11.41
N VAL A 108 -2.64 -1.41 11.99
CA VAL A 108 -3.86 -1.82 11.29
C VAL A 108 -4.71 -0.59 11.02
N THR A 109 -4.77 -0.14 9.77
CA THR A 109 -5.66 0.94 9.38
C THR A 109 -7.06 0.40 9.09
N GLN A 110 -8.00 0.58 10.02
CA GLN A 110 -9.41 0.26 9.76
C GLN A 110 -10.20 1.54 9.48
N THR A 111 -10.70 1.66 8.26
CA THR A 111 -11.69 2.69 7.94
C THR A 111 -13.01 2.36 8.63
N PRO A 112 -13.66 3.31 9.34
CA PRO A 112 -14.94 3.06 9.99
C PRO A 112 -15.98 2.47 9.02
N PHE A 113 -16.76 1.50 9.48
CA PHE A 113 -17.73 0.79 8.63
C PHE A 113 -18.72 1.73 7.94
N TRP A 114 -19.24 2.74 8.65
CA TRP A 114 -20.17 3.71 8.08
C TRP A 114 -19.56 4.49 6.90
N LEU A 115 -18.26 4.80 6.97
CA LEU A 115 -17.55 5.52 5.91
C LEU A 115 -17.29 4.60 4.70
N GLN A 116 -17.03 3.31 4.94
CA GLN A 116 -16.96 2.31 3.85
C GLN A 116 -18.31 2.20 3.12
N VAL A 117 -19.41 2.15 3.88
CA VAL A 117 -20.78 2.07 3.36
C VAL A 117 -21.11 3.32 2.52
N LEU A 118 -20.87 4.52 3.05
CA LEU A 118 -21.06 5.77 2.29
C LEU A 118 -20.19 5.82 1.03
N GLY A 119 -18.92 5.43 1.14
CA GLY A 119 -18.00 5.37 0.01
C GLY A 119 -18.48 4.43 -1.09
N ALA A 120 -19.04 3.27 -0.74
CA ALA A 120 -19.61 2.34 -1.71
C ALA A 120 -20.76 2.97 -2.50
N GLY A 121 -21.67 3.68 -1.82
CA GLY A 121 -22.74 4.42 -2.49
C GLY A 121 -22.20 5.47 -3.47
N LEU A 122 -21.22 6.28 -3.05
CA LEU A 122 -20.63 7.32 -3.89
C LEU A 122 -19.89 6.74 -5.11
N VAL A 123 -19.12 5.66 -4.93
CA VAL A 123 -18.42 4.98 -6.03
C VAL A 123 -19.40 4.39 -7.05
N SER A 124 -20.53 3.84 -6.60
CA SER A 124 -21.58 3.34 -7.49
C SER A 124 -22.20 4.43 -8.38
N MET A 125 -22.16 5.70 -7.99
CA MET A 125 -22.63 6.81 -8.82
C MET A 125 -21.67 7.13 -9.98
N ALA A 126 -20.37 6.84 -9.85
CA ALA A 126 -19.36 7.29 -10.83
C ALA A 126 -19.63 6.81 -12.27
N PRO A 127 -20.02 5.56 -12.54
CA PRO A 127 -20.40 5.12 -13.89
C PRO A 127 -21.60 5.88 -14.45
N MET A 128 -22.57 6.26 -13.62
CA MET A 128 -23.78 6.98 -14.06
C MET A 128 -23.46 8.40 -14.56
N LEU A 129 -22.42 9.04 -14.02
CA LEU A 129 -21.97 10.35 -14.49
C LEU A 129 -21.46 10.31 -15.93
N VAL A 130 -20.85 9.20 -16.35
CA VAL A 130 -20.37 8.99 -17.74
C VAL A 130 -21.56 8.94 -18.72
N PHE A 131 -22.66 8.32 -18.32
CA PHE A 131 -23.86 8.15 -19.15
C PHE A 131 -24.82 9.35 -19.13
N LYS A 132 -24.42 10.50 -18.57
CA LYS A 132 -25.28 11.69 -18.41
C LYS A 132 -26.62 11.36 -17.71
N ALA A 133 -26.54 10.52 -16.68
CA ALA A 133 -27.72 10.05 -15.97
C ALA A 133 -28.45 11.17 -15.21
N THR A 134 -29.74 10.96 -14.95
CA THR A 134 -30.56 11.91 -14.20
C THR A 134 -30.23 11.90 -12.70
N TRP A 135 -30.68 12.92 -11.97
CA TRP A 135 -30.56 12.94 -10.50
C TRP A 135 -31.25 11.74 -9.85
N THR A 136 -32.33 11.23 -10.44
CA THR A 136 -33.02 10.01 -9.99
C THR A 136 -32.14 8.78 -10.15
N ASP A 137 -31.48 8.61 -11.31
CA ASP A 137 -30.58 7.48 -11.56
C ASP A 137 -29.37 7.49 -10.62
N LEU A 138 -28.82 8.67 -10.34
CA LEU A 138 -27.74 8.87 -9.38
C LEU A 138 -28.17 8.46 -7.96
N SER A 139 -29.35 8.90 -7.53
CA SER A 139 -29.88 8.54 -6.21
C SER A 139 -30.12 7.03 -6.08
N LEU A 140 -30.69 6.40 -7.12
CA LEU A 140 -30.91 4.96 -7.16
C LEU A 140 -29.58 4.20 -7.09
N SER A 141 -28.59 4.61 -7.89
CA SER A 141 -27.26 3.97 -7.88
C SER A 141 -26.57 4.09 -6.51
N PHE A 142 -26.71 5.23 -5.84
CA PHE A 142 -26.17 5.44 -4.50
C PHE A 142 -26.75 4.44 -3.48
N PHE A 143 -28.08 4.29 -3.43
CA PHE A 143 -28.73 3.34 -2.52
C PHE A 143 -28.47 1.88 -2.89
N VAL A 144 -28.39 1.55 -4.18
CA VAL A 144 -28.00 0.22 -4.64
C VAL A 144 -26.57 -0.10 -4.17
N GLY A 145 -25.63 0.84 -4.29
CA GLY A 145 -24.26 0.70 -3.80
C GLY A 145 -24.17 0.48 -2.28
N LEU A 146 -24.91 1.27 -1.50
CA LEU A 146 -25.03 1.11 -0.04
C LEU A 146 -25.49 -0.31 0.34
N LEU A 147 -26.61 -0.76 -0.22
CA LEU A 147 -27.21 -2.06 0.11
C LEU A 147 -26.34 -3.23 -0.38
N ALA A 148 -25.77 -3.13 -1.58
CA ALA A 148 -24.88 -4.14 -2.13
C ALA A 148 -23.64 -4.33 -1.25
N PHE A 149 -23.05 -3.24 -0.74
CA PHE A 149 -21.89 -3.32 0.14
C PHE A 149 -22.22 -3.96 1.50
N ILE A 150 -23.33 -3.56 2.13
CA ILE A 150 -23.79 -4.16 3.39
C ILE A 150 -24.05 -5.67 3.21
N PHE A 151 -24.69 -6.05 2.11
CA PHE A 151 -24.98 -7.44 1.79
C PHE A 151 -23.69 -8.25 1.55
N SER A 152 -22.75 -7.70 0.76
CA SER A 152 -21.44 -8.30 0.49
C SER A 152 -20.65 -8.54 1.79
N LYS A 153 -20.62 -7.56 2.69
CA LYS A 153 -19.95 -7.68 3.99
C LYS A 153 -20.56 -8.78 4.87
N LYS A 154 -21.89 -8.87 4.92
CA LYS A 154 -22.56 -9.97 5.65
C LYS A 154 -22.22 -11.34 5.05
N LEU A 155 -22.26 -11.48 3.74
CA LEU A 155 -21.89 -12.73 3.04
C LEU A 155 -20.45 -13.14 3.35
N GLN A 156 -19.51 -12.20 3.32
CA GLN A 156 -18.10 -12.46 3.62
C GLN A 156 -17.94 -13.01 5.05
N THR A 157 -18.58 -12.41 6.04
CA THR A 157 -18.54 -12.90 7.43
C THR A 157 -19.14 -14.30 7.56
N THR A 158 -20.29 -14.57 6.92
CA THR A 158 -20.95 -15.88 6.98
C THR A 158 -20.19 -16.98 6.23
N MET A 159 -19.52 -16.65 5.13
CA MET A 159 -18.73 -17.61 4.35
C MET A 159 -17.44 -17.97 5.08
N ILE A 160 -16.74 -16.98 5.65
CA ILE A 160 -15.52 -17.20 6.46
C ILE A 160 -15.85 -18.05 7.70
N SER A 161 -16.95 -17.77 8.40
CA SER A 161 -17.33 -18.58 9.56
C SER A 161 -17.64 -20.03 9.20
N ARG A 162 -18.18 -20.30 7.99
CA ARG A 162 -18.50 -21.67 7.54
C ARG A 162 -17.29 -22.47 7.09
N ILE A 163 -16.23 -21.83 6.60
CA ILE A 163 -15.01 -22.52 6.14
C ILE A 163 -14.07 -22.87 7.31
N PHE A 164 -14.02 -22.05 8.37
CA PHE A 164 -13.14 -22.30 9.52
C PHE A 164 -13.75 -23.19 10.61
N LEU A 165 -15.06 -23.49 10.56
CA LEU A 165 -15.74 -24.39 11.50
C LEU A 165 -15.91 -25.83 10.98
N LYS A 166 -15.19 -26.21 9.92
CA LYS A 166 -15.16 -27.57 9.36
C LYS A 166 -13.72 -27.99 9.09
#